data_AF-A0A7I7YLL2-F1
#
_entry.id   AF-A0A7I7YLL2-F1
#
_cell.length_a   1.000
_cell.length_b   1.000
_cell.length_c   1.000
_cell.angle_alpha   90.00
_cell.angle_beta   90.00
_cell.angle_gamma   90.00
#
_symmetry.space_group_name_H-M   'P 1'
#
loop_
_entity.id
_entity.type
_entity.pdbx_description
1 polymer ?
#
loop_
_entity_poly.entity_id
_entity_poly.type
_entity_poly.pdbx_seq_one_letter_code
_entity_poly.pdbx_strand_id
1 'polypeptide(L)'
;MSLNNVLARTDGALFSGPTFNNTIWTDLTATRDAGSPEWLPIYQDGRAVRFVARASDLTRPNSPWDHPRVVYLQHASDPIAWWTPNLLFKEPDWLKEKRATTLPQTRWIPVVTFLQVSADMAVAVDVPDGHGHHYVGDVADGWAAVPSPPGWTQEKTDRLRPLLHANSG
;
A
#
# COMPACT_ATOMS: atom_id res chain seq x y z
N MET A 1 8.35 -14.02 7.22
CA MET A 1 7.05 -14.66 6.85
C MET A 1 6.94 -14.57 5.33
N SER A 2 6.26 -15.48 4.62
CA SER A 2 6.17 -15.45 3.15
C SER A 2 4.73 -15.39 2.66
N LEU A 3 4.50 -14.86 1.44
CA LEU A 3 3.17 -14.81 0.82
C LEU A 3 2.51 -16.19 0.77
N ASN A 4 3.26 -17.22 0.37
CA ASN A 4 2.74 -18.61 0.30
C ASN A 4 2.22 -19.10 1.66
N ASN A 5 2.81 -18.67 2.77
CA ASN A 5 2.33 -19.04 4.10
C ASN A 5 0.99 -18.37 4.43
N VAL A 6 0.81 -17.10 4.04
CA VAL A 6 -0.47 -16.39 4.17
C VAL A 6 -1.53 -17.10 3.33
N LEU A 7 -1.27 -17.31 2.05
CA LEU A 7 -2.23 -17.95 1.13
C LEU A 7 -2.60 -19.38 1.54
N ALA A 8 -1.68 -20.13 2.14
CA ALA A 8 -1.96 -21.50 2.57
C ALA A 8 -2.75 -21.59 3.88
N ARG A 9 -2.88 -20.51 4.65
CA ARG A 9 -3.39 -20.54 6.02
C ARG A 9 -4.53 -19.56 6.32
N THR A 10 -4.89 -18.71 5.36
CA THR A 10 -5.98 -17.74 5.52
C THR A 10 -6.88 -17.75 4.29
N ASP A 11 -8.14 -17.35 4.45
CA ASP A 11 -9.06 -17.11 3.33
C ASP A 11 -8.78 -15.77 2.61
N GLY A 12 -7.78 -15.04 3.10
CA GLY A 12 -7.25 -13.81 2.57
C GLY A 12 -6.57 -12.96 3.64
N ALA A 13 -5.97 -11.82 3.24
CA ALA A 13 -5.37 -10.87 4.17
C ALA A 13 -5.45 -9.42 3.68
N LEU A 14 -5.60 -8.47 4.62
CA LEU A 14 -5.48 -7.04 4.37
C LEU A 14 -4.32 -6.51 5.22
N PHE A 15 -3.38 -5.84 4.56
CA PHE A 15 -2.29 -5.11 5.19
C PHE A 15 -2.44 -3.62 4.89
N SER A 16 -2.09 -2.77 5.84
CA SER A 16 -2.18 -1.31 5.70
C SER A 16 -0.88 -0.68 6.16
N GLY A 17 -0.37 0.29 5.40
CA GLY A 17 0.85 1.03 5.74
C GLY A 17 2.06 0.13 6.01
N PRO A 18 2.42 -0.80 5.10
CA PRO A 18 3.57 -1.68 5.31
C PRO A 18 4.86 -0.86 5.44
N THR A 19 5.78 -1.30 6.31
CA THR A 19 7.09 -0.67 6.50
C THR A 19 8.22 -1.54 5.97
N PHE A 20 9.44 -0.99 5.92
CA PHE A 20 10.64 -1.72 5.47
C PHE A 20 10.94 -3.02 6.24
N ASN A 21 10.37 -3.22 7.44
CA ASN A 21 10.52 -4.47 8.20
C ASN A 21 9.51 -5.56 7.81
N ASN A 22 8.50 -5.24 6.99
CA ASN A 22 7.57 -6.21 6.45
C ASN A 22 8.22 -7.02 5.31
N THR A 23 8.83 -8.15 5.67
CA THR A 23 9.53 -9.04 4.72
C THR A 23 8.70 -9.50 3.52
N ILE A 24 7.38 -9.72 3.69
CA ILE A 24 6.51 -10.10 2.56
C ILE A 24 6.43 -8.92 1.58
N TRP A 25 6.14 -7.73 2.11
CA TRP A 25 6.03 -6.53 1.30
C TRP A 25 7.33 -6.22 0.55
N THR A 26 8.49 -6.28 1.22
CA THR A 26 9.78 -6.02 0.58
C THR A 26 10.07 -7.00 -0.55
N ASP A 27 9.79 -8.29 -0.35
CA ASP A 27 10.03 -9.33 -1.34
C ASP A 27 9.12 -9.15 -2.57
N LEU A 28 7.83 -8.91 -2.34
CA LEU A 28 6.86 -8.69 -3.43
C LEU A 28 7.17 -7.43 -4.24
N THR A 29 7.56 -6.34 -3.57
CA THR A 29 7.95 -5.09 -4.23
C THR A 29 9.26 -5.25 -5.00
N ALA A 30 10.25 -5.97 -4.45
CA ALA A 30 11.52 -6.22 -5.12
C ALA A 30 11.40 -7.16 -6.33
N THR A 31 10.41 -8.05 -6.31
CA THR A 31 10.15 -9.03 -7.39
C THR A 31 8.91 -8.71 -8.22
N ARG A 32 8.48 -7.43 -8.19
CA ARG A 32 7.34 -6.90 -8.95
C ARG A 32 7.52 -7.08 -10.46
N ASP A 33 6.40 -7.15 -11.17
CA ASP A 33 6.34 -7.23 -12.61
C ASP A 33 6.94 -5.97 -13.25
N ALA A 34 7.69 -6.17 -14.33
CA ALA A 34 8.38 -5.09 -15.02
C ALA A 34 7.42 -3.99 -15.49
N GLY A 35 7.82 -2.73 -15.28
CA GLY A 35 7.03 -1.55 -15.64
C GLY A 35 5.99 -1.14 -14.60
N SER A 36 5.76 -1.94 -13.55
CA SER A 36 5.02 -1.47 -12.38
C SER A 36 5.93 -0.67 -11.44
N PRO A 37 5.48 0.50 -10.94
CA PRO A 37 6.32 1.32 -10.07
C PRO A 37 6.39 0.75 -8.65
N GLU A 38 7.49 1.01 -7.93
CA GLU A 38 7.68 0.62 -6.53
C GLU A 38 6.55 1.14 -5.62
N TRP A 39 6.02 2.33 -5.91
CA TRP A 39 4.93 2.91 -5.13
C TRP A 39 3.55 2.28 -5.41
N LEU A 40 3.38 1.51 -6.49
CA LEU A 40 2.16 0.77 -6.80
C LEU A 40 2.47 -0.50 -7.62
N PRO A 41 3.12 -1.49 -6.99
CA PRO A 41 3.66 -2.64 -7.69
C PRO A 41 2.54 -3.56 -8.18
N ILE A 42 2.86 -4.34 -9.21
CA ILE A 42 2.06 -5.49 -9.64
C ILE A 42 2.95 -6.71 -9.40
N TYR A 43 2.40 -7.77 -8.82
CA TYR A 43 3.14 -9.02 -8.60
C TYR A 43 2.41 -10.18 -9.26
N GLN A 44 3.09 -10.88 -10.18
CA GLN A 44 2.58 -12.05 -10.89
C GLN A 44 1.18 -11.83 -11.49
N ASP A 45 1.04 -10.75 -12.26
CA ASP A 45 -0.21 -10.30 -12.88
C ASP A 45 -1.30 -9.93 -11.87
N GLY A 46 -0.96 -9.68 -10.60
CA GLY A 46 -1.93 -9.39 -9.54
C GLY A 46 -2.87 -10.55 -9.23
N ARG A 47 -2.44 -11.79 -9.50
CA ARG A 47 -3.29 -13.00 -9.32
C ARG A 47 -3.67 -13.27 -7.88
N ALA A 48 -2.78 -12.98 -6.92
CA ALA A 48 -3.05 -13.18 -5.50
C ALA A 48 -3.07 -11.86 -4.71
N VAL A 49 -2.17 -10.93 -5.06
CA VAL A 49 -1.93 -9.71 -4.30
C VAL A 49 -2.29 -8.48 -5.13
N ARG A 50 -3.01 -7.53 -4.52
CA ARG A 50 -3.30 -6.21 -5.07
C ARG A 50 -2.74 -5.11 -4.17
N PHE A 51 -1.94 -4.23 -4.74
CA PHE A 51 -1.48 -3.00 -4.08
C PHE A 51 -2.42 -1.86 -4.46
N VAL A 52 -2.90 -1.13 -3.46
CA VAL A 52 -4.03 -0.21 -3.58
C VAL A 52 -3.66 1.12 -2.92
N ALA A 53 -3.63 2.18 -3.73
CA ALA A 53 -3.50 3.56 -3.23
C ALA A 53 -4.84 4.30 -3.21
N ARG A 54 -5.85 3.76 -3.90
CA ARG A 54 -7.25 4.23 -3.97
C ARG A 54 -8.13 3.09 -4.44
N ALA A 55 -9.43 3.13 -4.13
CA ALA A 55 -10.38 2.07 -4.44
C ALA A 55 -10.34 1.55 -5.90
N SER A 56 -10.11 2.42 -6.88
CA SER A 56 -10.02 2.03 -8.30
C SER A 56 -8.85 1.10 -8.62
N ASP A 57 -7.83 1.02 -7.77
CA ASP A 57 -6.67 0.16 -8.00
C ASP A 57 -6.97 -1.32 -7.68
N LEU A 58 -8.08 -1.63 -7.01
CA LEU A 58 -8.52 -3.02 -6.77
C LEU A 58 -8.74 -3.80 -8.06
N THR A 59 -9.08 -3.12 -9.16
CA THR A 59 -9.28 -3.72 -10.48
C THR A 59 -8.02 -3.68 -11.35
N ARG A 60 -6.87 -3.23 -10.79
CA ARG A 60 -5.58 -3.15 -11.49
C ARG A 60 -4.63 -4.25 -11.03
N PRO A 61 -3.99 -5.00 -11.95
CA PRO A 61 -4.22 -5.01 -13.40
C PRO A 61 -5.56 -5.64 -13.80
N ASN A 62 -6.00 -5.41 -15.04
CA ASN A 62 -7.24 -6.00 -15.55
C ASN A 62 -7.03 -7.49 -15.90
N SER A 63 -6.80 -8.29 -14.88
CA SER A 63 -6.52 -9.72 -14.91
C SER A 63 -7.31 -10.43 -13.79
N PRO A 64 -7.47 -11.76 -13.87
CA PRO A 64 -8.09 -12.53 -12.80
C PRO A 64 -7.43 -12.30 -11.43
N TRP A 65 -8.24 -12.34 -10.38
CA TRP A 65 -7.80 -12.24 -8.99
C TRP A 65 -8.32 -13.44 -8.20
N ASP A 66 -7.43 -14.41 -8.03
CA ASP A 66 -7.69 -15.73 -7.49
C ASP A 66 -7.84 -15.69 -5.96
N HIS A 67 -8.56 -16.67 -5.44
CA HIS A 67 -8.68 -16.87 -3.99
C HIS A 67 -7.58 -17.82 -3.48
N PRO A 68 -7.05 -17.58 -2.27
CA PRO A 68 -7.33 -16.45 -1.37
C PRO A 68 -6.67 -15.15 -1.80
N ARG A 69 -7.31 -14.01 -1.50
CA ARG A 69 -6.88 -12.68 -1.96
C ARG A 69 -6.10 -11.95 -0.89
N VAL A 70 -5.12 -11.15 -1.29
CA VAL A 70 -4.36 -10.28 -0.39
C VAL A 70 -4.38 -8.84 -0.91
N VAL A 71 -4.64 -7.89 -0.02
CA VAL A 71 -4.58 -6.46 -0.32
C VAL A 71 -3.52 -5.80 0.53
N TYR A 72 -2.70 -4.95 -0.11
CA TYR A 72 -1.82 -3.99 0.56
C TYR A 72 -2.34 -2.59 0.27
N LEU A 73 -2.84 -1.90 1.30
CA LEU A 73 -3.10 -0.47 1.24
C LEU A 73 -1.78 0.27 1.44
N GLN A 74 -1.39 1.06 0.44
CA GLN A 74 -0.19 1.89 0.51
C GLN A 74 -0.39 3.17 -0.28
N HIS A 75 -0.13 4.32 0.35
CA HIS A 75 -0.13 5.59 -0.35
C HIS A 75 1.28 5.93 -0.82
N ALA A 76 1.39 6.40 -2.06
CA ALA A 76 2.67 6.90 -2.56
C ALA A 76 3.21 8.05 -1.70
N SER A 77 2.35 8.79 -1.02
CA SER A 77 2.70 9.87 -0.10
C SER A 77 2.96 9.41 1.34
N ASP A 78 2.96 8.11 1.66
CA ASP A 78 3.21 7.62 3.02
C ASP A 78 4.71 7.56 3.35
N PRO A 79 5.28 8.53 4.07
CA PRO A 79 6.71 8.53 4.36
C PRO A 79 7.11 7.36 5.26
N ILE A 80 6.19 6.79 6.04
CA ILE A 80 6.46 5.64 6.92
C ILE A 80 6.73 4.39 6.08
N ALA A 81 6.05 4.23 4.95
CA ALA A 81 6.27 3.11 4.03
C ALA A 81 7.62 3.23 3.30
N TRP A 82 8.04 4.46 2.97
CA TRP A 82 9.26 4.72 2.19
C TRP A 82 10.51 4.91 3.03
N TRP A 83 10.36 5.16 4.33
CA TRP A 83 11.51 5.38 5.20
C TRP A 83 12.31 4.09 5.37
N THR A 84 13.61 4.19 5.11
CA THR A 84 14.59 3.14 5.39
C THR A 84 15.96 3.77 5.60
N PRO A 85 16.82 3.21 6.48
CA PRO A 85 18.20 3.66 6.63
C PRO A 85 18.98 3.65 5.30
N ASN A 86 18.57 2.81 4.35
CA ASN A 86 19.21 2.70 3.03
C ASN A 86 19.13 3.99 2.20
N LEU A 87 18.20 4.91 2.50
CA LEU A 87 18.10 6.22 1.83
C LEU A 87 19.40 7.04 1.96
N LEU A 88 20.22 6.77 2.97
CA LEU A 88 21.53 7.40 3.16
C LEU A 88 22.55 7.01 2.08
N PHE A 89 22.40 5.81 1.49
CA PHE A 89 23.44 5.19 0.66
C PHE A 89 22.97 4.86 -0.76
N LYS A 90 21.67 4.72 -0.97
CA LYS A 90 21.09 4.28 -2.24
C LYS A 90 19.83 5.06 -2.55
N GLU A 91 19.75 5.57 -3.78
CA GLU A 91 18.51 6.10 -4.34
C GLU A 91 17.49 4.95 -4.52
N PRO A 92 16.28 5.05 -3.94
CA PRO A 92 15.22 4.05 -4.08
C PRO A 92 14.56 4.14 -5.46
N ASP A 93 13.84 3.10 -5.87
CA ASP A 93 13.26 3.03 -7.22
C ASP A 93 12.10 4.03 -7.37
N TRP A 94 11.31 4.27 -6.33
CA TRP A 94 10.20 5.25 -6.33
C TRP A 94 10.65 6.70 -6.61
N LEU A 95 11.95 7.02 -6.43
CA LEU A 95 12.53 8.31 -6.82
C LEU A 95 13.10 8.35 -8.25
N LYS A 96 13.44 7.19 -8.83
CA LYS A 96 13.97 7.01 -10.20
C LYS A 96 12.88 6.80 -11.24
N GLU A 97 11.80 6.14 -10.84
CA GLU A 97 10.70 5.75 -11.71
C GLU A 97 9.69 6.89 -11.93
N LYS A 98 8.66 6.60 -12.74
CA LYS A 98 7.53 7.51 -12.90
C LYS A 98 6.81 7.67 -11.56
N ARG A 99 6.84 8.90 -11.05
CA ARG A 99 6.25 9.24 -9.75
C ARG A 99 4.74 9.20 -9.75
N ALA A 100 4.18 8.90 -8.59
CA ALA A 100 2.78 9.20 -8.31
C ALA A 100 2.52 10.70 -8.46
N THR A 101 1.33 11.07 -8.91
CA THR A 101 0.89 12.47 -9.02
C THR A 101 0.87 13.19 -7.68
N THR A 102 0.80 12.44 -6.57
CA THR A 102 0.79 12.95 -5.20
C THR A 102 2.17 13.24 -4.63
N LEU A 103 3.26 12.84 -5.31
CA LEU A 103 4.63 13.05 -4.83
C LEU A 103 5.27 14.31 -5.46
N PRO A 104 5.93 15.18 -4.66
CA PRO A 104 6.67 16.32 -5.19
C PRO A 104 7.86 15.88 -6.06
N GLN A 105 8.35 16.77 -6.92
CA GLN A 105 9.53 16.54 -7.78
C GLN A 105 10.86 16.66 -7.01
N THR A 106 10.96 16.03 -5.84
CA THR A 106 12.16 15.95 -5.01
C THR A 106 13.25 15.10 -5.65
N ARG A 107 14.43 15.64 -5.92
CA ARG A 107 15.57 14.80 -6.34
C ARG A 107 16.17 14.09 -5.14
N TRP A 108 16.66 12.87 -5.33
CA TRP A 108 17.40 12.19 -4.27
C TRP A 108 18.73 12.91 -4.03
N ILE A 109 18.91 13.38 -2.80
CA ILE A 109 20.16 13.93 -2.30
C ILE A 109 20.47 13.15 -1.02
N PRO A 110 21.56 12.36 -0.96
CA PRO A 110 21.91 11.59 0.23
C PRO A 110 21.88 12.46 1.49
N VAL A 111 21.52 11.87 2.64
CA VAL A 111 21.31 12.56 3.93
C VAL A 111 20.14 13.55 3.91
N VAL A 112 20.07 14.48 2.96
CA VAL A 112 18.97 15.45 2.83
C VAL A 112 17.64 14.72 2.65
N THR A 113 17.55 13.78 1.70
CA THR A 113 16.33 12.99 1.49
C THR A 113 16.01 12.11 2.69
N PHE A 114 17.02 11.53 3.35
CA PHE A 114 16.80 10.76 4.58
C PHE A 114 16.17 11.64 5.68
N LEU A 115 16.72 12.84 5.90
CA LEU A 115 16.19 13.79 6.88
C LEU A 115 14.80 14.31 6.50
N GLN A 116 14.55 14.58 5.21
CA GLN A 116 13.24 14.98 4.70
C GLN A 116 12.19 13.91 4.99
N VAL A 117 12.42 12.67 4.55
CA VAL A 117 11.48 11.57 4.80
C VAL A 117 11.30 11.32 6.30
N SER A 118 12.36 11.44 7.10
CA SER A 118 12.27 11.34 8.58
C SER A 118 11.41 12.45 9.20
N ALA A 119 11.49 13.68 8.69
CA ALA A 119 10.65 14.78 9.14
C ALA A 119 9.18 14.56 8.73
N ASP A 120 8.94 14.09 7.51
CA ASP A 120 7.61 13.79 7.00
C ASP A 120 6.92 12.68 7.82
N MET A 121 7.68 11.72 8.37
CA MET A 121 7.13 10.71 9.29
C MET A 121 6.44 11.33 10.51
N ALA A 122 6.91 12.48 11.01
CA ALA A 122 6.36 13.12 12.21
C ALA A 122 4.94 13.66 12.02
N VAL A 123 4.53 13.91 10.78
CA VAL A 123 3.19 14.44 10.41
C VAL A 123 2.40 13.46 9.55
N ALA A 124 2.86 12.21 9.40
CA ALA A 124 2.32 11.25 8.45
C ALA A 124 0.84 10.88 8.69
N VAL A 125 0.31 11.13 9.89
CA VAL A 125 -1.08 10.85 10.27
C VAL A 125 -1.99 12.09 10.24
N ASP A 126 -1.43 13.30 10.20
CA ASP A 126 -2.16 14.58 10.16
C ASP A 126 -2.29 15.09 8.70
N VAL A 127 -2.86 14.25 7.84
CA VAL A 127 -3.06 14.54 6.42
C VAL A 127 -4.47 14.13 5.96
N PRO A 128 -5.01 14.71 4.87
CA PRO A 128 -6.30 14.31 4.34
C PRO A 128 -6.35 12.82 3.96
N ASP A 129 -7.56 12.26 3.93
CA ASP A 129 -7.80 10.89 3.47
C ASP A 129 -7.14 10.59 2.11
N GLY A 130 -6.66 9.34 1.96
CA GLY A 130 -5.94 8.88 0.77
C GLY A 130 -4.49 9.38 0.66
N HIS A 131 -3.98 10.03 1.71
CA HIS A 131 -2.60 10.52 1.79
C HIS A 131 -1.91 10.06 3.08
N GLY A 132 -0.59 10.17 3.10
CA GLY A 132 0.25 9.74 4.22
C GLY A 132 -0.13 8.35 4.76
N HIS A 133 -0.07 8.20 6.07
CA HIS A 133 -0.41 6.98 6.79
C HIS A 133 -1.89 6.88 7.18
N HIS A 134 -2.77 7.68 6.54
CA HIS A 134 -4.20 7.74 6.87
C HIS A 134 -5.04 6.84 5.93
N TYR A 135 -5.20 5.57 6.31
CA TYR A 135 -5.85 4.53 5.48
C TYR A 135 -7.31 4.23 5.83
N VAL A 136 -7.90 4.90 6.82
CA VAL A 136 -9.16 4.49 7.46
C VAL A 136 -10.32 4.29 6.47
N GLY A 137 -10.49 5.20 5.51
CA GLY A 137 -11.50 5.07 4.46
C GLY A 137 -11.25 3.90 3.51
N ASP A 138 -9.99 3.62 3.17
CA ASP A 138 -9.59 2.57 2.23
C ASP A 138 -9.68 1.16 2.82
N VAL A 139 -9.67 1.03 4.17
CA VAL A 139 -9.87 -0.26 4.85
C VAL A 139 -11.21 -0.88 4.47
N ALA A 140 -12.27 -0.08 4.31
CA ALA A 140 -13.58 -0.61 3.92
C ALA A 140 -13.52 -1.31 2.55
N ASP A 141 -12.91 -0.64 1.57
CA ASP A 141 -12.79 -1.15 0.20
C ASP A 141 -11.84 -2.34 0.11
N GLY A 142 -10.69 -2.27 0.80
CA GLY A 142 -9.74 -3.37 0.89
C GLY A 142 -10.37 -4.60 1.53
N TRP A 143 -11.08 -4.44 2.65
CA TRP A 143 -11.68 -5.57 3.37
C TRP A 143 -12.80 -6.24 2.58
N ALA A 144 -13.66 -5.45 1.91
CA ALA A 144 -14.73 -5.98 1.07
C ALA A 144 -14.20 -6.87 -0.07
N ALA A 145 -12.98 -6.61 -0.54
CA ALA A 145 -12.39 -7.26 -1.70
C ALA A 145 -11.69 -8.61 -1.42
N VAL A 146 -11.30 -8.90 -0.17
CA VAL A 146 -10.37 -9.98 0.19
C VAL A 146 -11.11 -11.33 0.36
N PRO A 147 -11.78 -11.56 1.49
CA PRO A 147 -13.06 -12.24 1.41
C PRO A 147 -14.11 -11.58 2.29
N SER A 148 -15.30 -11.50 1.72
CA SER A 148 -16.49 -11.03 2.40
C SER A 148 -17.20 -12.21 3.09
N PRO A 149 -17.72 -12.05 4.32
CA PRO A 149 -18.62 -13.04 4.91
C PRO A 149 -19.79 -13.33 3.96
N PRO A 150 -20.40 -14.53 3.99
CA PRO A 150 -21.56 -14.84 3.15
C PRO A 150 -22.62 -13.73 3.22
N GLY A 151 -22.95 -13.13 2.08
CA GLY A 151 -23.95 -12.07 1.97
C GLY A 151 -23.45 -10.63 2.19
N TRP A 152 -22.14 -10.34 2.20
CA TRP A 152 -21.63 -8.97 2.09
C TRP A 152 -21.87 -8.40 0.68
N THR A 153 -22.19 -7.12 0.56
CA THR A 153 -22.47 -6.44 -0.72
C THR A 153 -21.76 -5.09 -0.79
N GLN A 154 -21.59 -4.53 -2.01
CA GLN A 154 -20.98 -3.20 -2.19
C GLN A 154 -21.71 -2.10 -1.40
N GLU A 155 -23.05 -2.16 -1.34
CA GLU A 155 -23.84 -1.22 -0.52
C GLU A 155 -23.51 -1.29 0.97
N LYS A 156 -23.13 -2.46 1.50
CA LYS A 156 -22.67 -2.59 2.89
C LYS A 156 -21.29 -1.94 3.07
N THR A 157 -20.39 -2.08 2.10
CA THR A 157 -19.10 -1.36 2.10
C THR A 157 -19.31 0.15 2.08
N ASP A 158 -20.18 0.65 1.21
CA ASP A 158 -20.46 2.08 1.08
C ASP A 158 -21.14 2.66 2.34
N ARG A 159 -21.94 1.85 3.05
CA ARG A 159 -22.51 2.21 4.36
C ARG A 159 -21.49 2.19 5.50
N LEU A 160 -20.49 1.30 5.44
CA LEU A 160 -19.45 1.20 6.47
C LEU A 160 -18.41 2.31 6.35
N ARG A 161 -18.03 2.70 5.13
CA ARG A 161 -17.00 3.73 4.86
C ARG A 161 -17.17 5.00 5.71
N PRO A 162 -18.35 5.66 5.81
CA PRO A 162 -18.52 6.86 6.63
C PRO A 162 -18.62 6.59 8.14
N LEU A 163 -18.61 5.34 8.60
CA LEU A 163 -18.61 4.99 10.04
C LEU A 163 -17.19 4.71 10.56
N LEU A 164 -16.23 4.47 9.65
CA LEU A 164 -14.84 4.27 9.99
C LEU A 164 -14.18 5.63 10.18
N HIS A 165 -13.82 5.95 11.43
CA HIS A 165 -13.02 7.11 11.77
C HIS A 165 -11.90 6.67 12.71
N ALA A 166 -10.71 7.25 12.56
CA ALA A 166 -9.71 7.14 13.61
C ALA A 166 -10.28 7.77 14.88
N ASN A 167 -10.23 7.07 16.02
CA ASN A 167 -10.61 7.69 17.29
C ASN A 167 -9.70 8.91 17.50
N SER A 168 -10.27 10.11 17.43
CA SER A 168 -9.63 11.34 17.88
C SER A 168 -9.63 11.31 19.41
N GLY A 169 -8.51 10.88 19.98
CA GLY A 169 -8.21 11.10 21.40
C GLY A 169 -7.78 12.53 21.65
#